data_AF-A0A2H3IAU5-F1
#
_entry.id   AF-A0A2H3IAU5-F1
#
_cell.length_a   1.000
_cell.length_b   1.000
_cell.length_c   1.000
_cell.angle_alpha   90.00
_cell.angle_beta   90.00
_cell.angle_gamma   90.00
#
_symmetry.space_group_name_H-M   'P 1'
#
loop_
_entity.id
_entity.type
_entity.pdbx_description
1 polymer ?
#
loop_
_entity_poly.entity_id
_entity_poly.type
_entity_poly.pdbx_seq_one_letter_code
_entity_poly.pdbx_strand_id
1 'polypeptide(L)'
;MNKQAKANNPGVEKATIRYNHDALVTMEICRHVPSILVPLLAPLMMRWSGAMHRVGMFVTTLVEERLRYMHHDRATELYRRFNIQTSPDLYAAGVKIICDGVVDGCTAWLSEPYSHTGSSCDPNWTEDMRSREWRHRIEHLELTSARDAAMLGAVGILASVQPVHSDPAILEAWPKLVGEHRCKRAFAYKEFVDGGAHLVIGTDAPTAPADALKSLYIATTRRSAKDPESTAKTNAEFAIPLSTAVTAATAGAAYSCFAESQTGQLKVGYKADFAILDAEWNPGALLKAHVSQTWWNGLEVYKCKRT
;
A
#
# COMPACT_ATOMS: atom_id res chain seq x y z
N MET A 1 -14.61 32.93 1.76
CA MET A 1 -13.29 33.19 2.41
C MET A 1 -12.19 32.53 1.59
N ASN A 2 -11.12 33.26 1.31
CA ASN A 2 -10.13 32.96 0.28
C ASN A 2 -9.21 31.75 0.67
N LYS A 3 -9.05 30.75 -0.21
CA LYS A 3 -8.32 29.49 0.06
C LYS A 3 -6.83 29.69 0.39
N GLN A 4 -6.22 30.78 -0.08
CA GLN A 4 -4.84 31.15 0.23
C GLN A 4 -4.64 31.66 1.68
N ALA A 5 -5.70 32.10 2.36
CA ALA A 5 -5.57 32.73 3.68
C ALA A 5 -5.36 31.72 4.84
N LYS A 6 -5.65 30.43 4.64
CA LYS A 6 -5.49 29.39 5.69
C LYS A 6 -4.16 28.63 5.62
N ALA A 7 -3.48 28.60 4.47
CA ALA A 7 -2.15 27.99 4.33
C ALA A 7 -1.05 28.82 5.01
N ASN A 8 -1.27 30.13 5.15
CA ASN A 8 -0.36 31.06 5.82
C ASN A 8 -0.96 31.51 7.16
N ASN A 9 -1.32 30.58 8.05
CA ASN A 9 -1.68 30.94 9.41
C ASN A 9 -0.38 31.15 10.22
N PRO A 10 -0.02 32.38 10.60
CA PRO A 10 1.25 32.67 11.28
C PRO A 10 1.39 31.94 12.61
N GLY A 11 0.26 31.61 13.26
CA GLY A 11 0.23 30.83 14.49
C GLY A 11 0.61 29.36 14.28
N VAL A 12 0.25 28.78 13.14
CA VAL A 12 0.59 27.39 12.77
C VAL A 12 2.03 27.31 12.30
N GLU A 13 2.47 28.25 11.47
CA GLU A 13 3.88 28.36 11.06
C GLU A 13 4.80 28.48 12.29
N LYS A 14 4.44 29.36 13.23
CA LYS A 14 5.16 29.51 14.50
C LYS A 14 5.11 28.24 15.36
N ALA A 15 3.99 27.50 15.36
CA ALA A 15 3.88 26.23 16.08
C ALA A 15 4.71 25.11 15.44
N THR A 16 4.77 25.03 14.11
CA THR A 16 5.58 24.06 13.36
C THR A 16 7.07 24.35 13.47
N ILE A 17 7.48 25.62 13.36
CA ILE A 17 8.85 26.05 13.63
C ILE A 17 9.22 25.73 15.08
N ARG A 18 8.32 25.99 16.03
CA ARG A 18 8.54 25.65 17.43
C ARG A 18 8.65 24.14 17.65
N TYR A 19 7.80 23.34 17.01
CA TYR A 19 7.89 21.88 17.03
C TYR A 19 9.24 21.36 16.54
N ASN A 20 9.72 21.85 15.39
CA ASN A 20 11.03 21.45 14.86
C ASN A 20 12.16 21.82 15.83
N HIS A 21 12.06 22.99 16.47
CA HIS A 21 13.00 23.41 17.50
C HIS A 21 12.94 22.49 18.73
N ASP A 22 11.75 22.18 19.23
CA ASP A 22 11.57 21.31 20.40
C ASP A 22 12.06 19.88 20.10
N ALA A 23 11.84 19.37 18.88
CA ALA A 23 12.35 18.08 18.43
C ALA A 23 13.88 18.06 18.36
N LEU A 24 14.52 19.08 17.77
CA LEU A 24 15.98 19.20 17.70
C LEU A 24 16.61 19.32 19.10
N VAL A 25 16.04 20.16 19.97
CA VAL A 25 16.52 20.32 21.35
C VAL A 25 16.31 19.04 22.17
N THR A 26 15.17 18.37 22.00
CA THR A 26 14.90 17.08 22.67
C THR A 26 15.87 16.00 22.20
N MET A 27 16.14 15.91 20.89
CA MET A 27 17.11 14.96 20.34
C MET A 27 18.53 15.23 20.87
N GLU A 28 18.99 16.48 20.86
CA GLU A 28 20.33 16.81 21.34
C GLU A 28 20.49 16.54 22.84
N ILE A 29 19.47 16.85 23.65
CA ILE A 29 19.47 16.53 25.08
C ILE A 29 19.45 15.01 25.29
N CYS A 30 18.60 14.28 24.56
CA CYS A 30 18.54 12.82 24.67
C CYS A 30 19.85 12.14 24.24
N ARG A 31 20.66 12.77 23.39
CA ARG A 31 22.00 12.28 22.99
C ARG A 31 22.99 12.24 24.15
N HIS A 32 22.77 13.08 25.16
CA HIS A 32 23.63 13.21 26.34
C HIS A 32 23.05 12.55 27.61
N VAL A 33 21.90 11.90 27.49
CA VAL A 33 21.18 11.28 28.61
C VAL A 33 21.22 9.76 28.48
N PRO A 34 21.37 9.00 29.59
CA PRO A 34 21.29 7.54 29.56
C PRO A 34 20.00 7.04 28.90
N SER A 35 20.11 6.07 28.00
CA SER A 35 19.00 5.56 27.17
C SER A 35 17.78 5.09 27.96
N ILE A 36 17.97 4.64 29.21
CA ILE A 36 16.88 4.24 30.12
C ILE A 36 15.94 5.39 30.50
N LEU A 37 16.42 6.65 30.44
CA LEU A 37 15.64 7.83 30.80
C LEU A 37 14.96 8.50 29.60
N VAL A 38 15.38 8.18 28.38
CA VAL A 38 14.88 8.78 27.13
C VAL A 38 13.37 8.57 26.93
N PRO A 39 12.78 7.37 27.18
CA PRO A 39 11.34 7.14 27.03
C PRO A 39 10.46 7.99 27.95
N LEU A 40 11.01 8.51 29.05
CA LEU A 40 10.31 9.39 29.99
C LEU A 40 10.52 10.88 29.66
N LEU A 41 11.77 11.25 29.37
CA LEU A 41 12.16 12.65 29.16
C LEU A 41 11.71 13.18 27.80
N ALA A 42 11.83 12.38 26.73
CA ALA A 42 11.47 12.85 25.38
C ALA A 42 9.98 13.21 25.26
N PRO A 43 9.00 12.39 25.74
CA PRO A 43 7.60 12.78 25.69
C PRO A 43 7.26 13.98 26.58
N LEU A 44 7.92 14.12 27.74
CA LEU A 44 7.72 15.24 28.65
C LEU A 44 8.17 16.56 28.00
N MET A 45 9.36 16.56 27.39
CA MET A 45 9.93 17.72 26.70
C MET A 45 9.13 18.09 25.45
N MET A 46 8.72 17.10 24.66
CA MET A 46 7.88 17.31 23.48
C MET A 46 6.46 17.80 23.83
N ARG A 47 5.97 17.52 25.05
CA ARG A 47 4.70 18.05 25.57
C ARG A 47 4.83 19.47 26.14
N TRP A 48 5.99 19.82 26.69
CA TRP A 48 6.20 21.07 27.43
C TRP A 48 5.86 22.34 26.65
N SER A 49 6.13 22.36 25.34
CA SER A 49 5.83 23.54 24.51
C SER A 49 4.37 23.63 24.07
N GLY A 50 3.58 22.56 24.21
CA GLY A 50 2.23 22.45 23.63
C GLY A 50 2.18 22.57 22.10
N ALA A 51 3.34 22.57 21.41
CA ALA A 51 3.40 22.69 19.95
C ALA A 51 2.78 21.47 19.26
N MET A 52 3.06 20.27 19.76
CA MET A 52 2.47 19.02 19.26
C MET A 52 0.94 18.99 19.34
N HIS A 53 0.37 19.46 20.44
CA HIS A 53 -1.08 19.52 20.59
C HIS A 53 -1.71 20.52 19.61
N ARG A 54 -1.05 21.68 19.39
CA ARG A 54 -1.51 22.70 18.43
C ARG A 54 -1.38 22.26 16.96
N VAL A 55 -0.29 21.59 16.61
CA VAL A 55 -0.10 21.00 15.27
C VAL A 55 -1.10 19.86 15.05
N GLY A 56 -1.29 18.97 16.03
CA GLY A 56 -2.25 17.87 15.96
C GLY A 56 -3.70 18.35 15.81
N MET A 57 -4.11 19.37 16.57
CA MET A 57 -5.43 19.99 16.41
C MET A 57 -5.63 20.61 15.02
N PHE A 58 -4.60 21.28 14.48
CA PHE A 58 -4.67 21.86 13.14
C PHE A 58 -4.72 20.79 12.05
N VAL A 59 -3.86 19.77 12.11
CA VAL A 59 -3.84 18.67 11.13
C VAL A 59 -5.15 17.90 11.17
N THR A 60 -5.65 17.57 12.36
CA THR A 60 -6.95 16.89 12.53
C THR A 60 -8.08 17.73 11.96
N THR A 61 -8.14 19.04 12.30
CA THR A 61 -9.15 19.95 11.75
C THR A 61 -9.03 20.09 10.23
N LEU A 62 -7.82 20.18 9.68
CA LEU A 62 -7.59 20.28 8.23
C LEU A 62 -7.96 18.98 7.51
N VAL A 63 -7.63 17.82 8.08
CA VAL A 63 -7.99 16.51 7.56
C VAL A 63 -9.50 16.35 7.63
N GLU A 64 -10.15 16.67 8.74
CA GLU A 64 -11.61 16.68 8.86
C GLU A 64 -12.28 17.67 7.90
N GLU A 65 -11.76 18.90 7.76
CA GLU A 65 -12.26 19.90 6.80
C GLU A 65 -12.07 19.42 5.36
N ARG A 66 -10.93 18.79 5.02
CA ARG A 66 -10.68 18.25 3.68
C ARG A 66 -11.51 17.00 3.41
N LEU A 67 -11.73 16.14 4.40
CA LEU A 67 -12.67 15.03 4.32
C LEU A 67 -14.08 15.57 4.06
N ARG A 68 -14.54 16.57 4.83
CA ARG A 68 -15.83 17.27 4.60
C ARG A 68 -15.92 17.97 3.23
N TYR A 69 -14.81 18.50 2.72
CA TYR A 69 -14.75 19.13 1.38
C TYR A 69 -14.68 18.12 0.24
N MET A 70 -14.12 16.93 0.48
CA MET A 70 -14.20 15.78 -0.42
C MET A 70 -15.58 15.11 -0.38
N HIS A 71 -16.32 15.27 0.72
CA HIS A 71 -17.71 14.86 0.77
C HIS A 71 -18.56 15.71 -0.19
N HIS A 72 -19.04 15.00 -1.21
CA HIS A 72 -20.08 15.35 -2.16
C HIS A 72 -19.70 16.26 -3.34
N ASP A 73 -19.54 17.57 -3.19
CA ASP A 73 -19.79 18.46 -4.35
C ASP A 73 -18.75 18.39 -5.47
N ARG A 74 -17.45 18.49 -5.16
CA ARG A 74 -16.41 18.50 -6.19
C ARG A 74 -16.14 17.11 -6.77
N ALA A 75 -16.19 16.08 -5.94
CA ALA A 75 -16.05 14.70 -6.40
C ALA A 75 -17.23 14.30 -7.31
N THR A 76 -18.46 14.71 -6.96
CA THR A 76 -19.65 14.49 -7.79
C THR A 76 -19.58 15.30 -9.09
N GLU A 77 -19.11 16.55 -9.05
CA GLU A 77 -18.90 17.35 -10.28
C GLU A 77 -17.85 16.70 -11.21
N LEU A 78 -16.71 16.27 -10.66
CA LEU A 78 -15.67 15.59 -11.42
C LEU A 78 -16.17 14.25 -11.97
N TYR A 79 -16.92 13.46 -11.19
CA TYR A 79 -17.55 12.24 -11.68
C TYR A 79 -18.55 12.53 -12.81
N ARG A 80 -19.44 13.54 -12.66
CA ARG A 80 -20.39 13.91 -13.72
C ARG A 80 -19.70 14.33 -15.01
N ARG A 81 -18.57 15.05 -14.91
CA ARG A 81 -17.84 15.57 -16.07
C ARG A 81 -16.91 14.53 -16.70
N PHE A 82 -16.26 13.71 -15.88
CA PHE A 82 -15.28 12.71 -16.27
C PHE A 82 -15.68 11.37 -15.66
N ASN A 83 -16.76 10.74 -16.15
CA ASN A 83 -17.10 9.36 -15.82
C ASN A 83 -16.77 8.45 -17.01
N ILE A 84 -16.98 7.15 -16.82
CA ILE A 84 -16.79 6.10 -17.80
C ILE A 84 -17.49 6.36 -19.15
N GLN A 85 -18.65 7.04 -19.16
CA GLN A 85 -19.40 7.33 -20.39
C GLN A 85 -18.86 8.57 -21.10
N THR A 86 -18.35 9.57 -20.36
CA THR A 86 -17.93 10.85 -20.91
C THR A 86 -16.43 10.96 -21.18
N SER A 87 -15.60 10.16 -20.49
CA SER A 87 -14.13 10.18 -20.61
C SER A 87 -13.54 8.78 -20.33
N PRO A 88 -13.69 7.82 -21.27
CA PRO A 88 -13.39 6.40 -21.04
C PRO A 88 -11.89 6.08 -20.83
N ASP A 89 -11.00 7.00 -21.21
CA ASP A 89 -9.55 6.83 -21.05
C ASP A 89 -9.02 7.44 -19.74
N LEU A 90 -9.72 8.45 -19.20
CA LEU A 90 -9.37 9.11 -17.94
C LEU A 90 -10.65 9.60 -17.25
N TYR A 91 -11.11 8.87 -16.25
CA TYR A 91 -12.33 9.20 -15.51
C TYR A 91 -12.08 9.27 -14.00
N ALA A 92 -12.81 10.15 -13.33
CA ALA A 92 -12.95 10.15 -11.89
C ALA A 92 -13.86 8.98 -11.51
N ALA A 93 -13.29 7.91 -10.93
CA ALA A 93 -14.04 6.75 -10.45
C ALA A 93 -14.61 6.95 -9.04
N GLY A 94 -13.94 7.76 -8.23
CA GLY A 94 -14.30 8.02 -6.84
C GLY A 94 -13.17 8.72 -6.08
N VAL A 95 -13.38 8.96 -4.79
CA VAL A 95 -12.34 9.47 -3.88
C VAL A 95 -11.69 8.27 -3.20
N LYS A 96 -10.38 8.10 -3.42
CA LYS A 96 -9.60 7.06 -2.77
C LYS A 96 -8.81 7.66 -1.62
N ILE A 97 -9.10 7.20 -0.41
CA ILE A 97 -8.28 7.51 0.77
C ILE A 97 -7.22 6.41 0.85
N ILE A 98 -5.96 6.81 0.66
CA ILE A 98 -4.80 5.91 0.77
C ILE A 98 -4.16 6.21 2.12
N CYS A 99 -4.16 5.21 3.01
CA CYS A 99 -3.38 5.23 4.24
C CYS A 99 -2.21 4.25 4.03
N ASP A 100 -1.01 4.81 3.88
CA ASP A 100 0.23 4.04 3.72
C ASP A 100 0.88 3.76 5.09
N GLY A 101 1.22 2.49 5.32
CA GLY A 101 1.75 1.94 6.55
C GLY A 101 3.24 1.66 6.45
N VAL A 102 4.11 2.54 6.96
CA VAL A 102 5.54 2.21 7.15
C VAL A 102 5.80 1.70 8.56
N VAL A 103 6.80 0.83 8.71
CA VAL A 103 7.23 0.23 10.00
C VAL A 103 7.45 1.29 11.09
N ASP A 104 8.06 2.43 10.75
CA ASP A 104 8.28 3.55 11.69
C ASP A 104 7.04 4.47 11.86
N GLY A 105 6.07 4.40 10.95
CA GLY A 105 4.89 5.26 10.95
C GLY A 105 3.79 4.82 11.92
N CYS A 106 3.84 3.61 12.47
CA CYS A 106 2.73 3.00 13.22
C CYS A 106 1.39 3.03 12.45
N THR A 107 1.42 3.11 11.11
CA THR A 107 0.24 3.40 10.28
C THR A 107 -0.41 2.17 9.66
N ALA A 108 0.15 0.98 9.83
CA ALA A 108 -0.59 -0.25 9.54
C ALA A 108 -1.50 -0.56 10.74
N TRP A 109 -2.74 -0.07 10.66
CA TRP A 109 -3.85 -0.41 11.55
C TRP A 109 -4.16 -1.90 11.48
N LEU A 110 -3.52 -2.62 12.38
CA LEU A 110 -3.67 -4.03 12.65
C LEU A 110 -3.94 -4.16 14.15
N SER A 111 -4.68 -5.18 14.57
CA SER A 111 -5.10 -5.34 15.97
C SER A 111 -3.92 -5.39 16.96
N GLU A 112 -2.72 -5.76 16.46
CA GLU A 112 -1.46 -5.65 17.18
C GLU A 112 -0.63 -4.46 16.66
N PRO A 113 -0.16 -3.54 17.53
CA PRO A 113 0.50 -2.34 17.09
C PRO A 113 1.98 -2.61 16.83
N TYR A 114 2.58 -1.90 15.87
CA TYR A 114 4.04 -1.89 15.68
C TYR A 114 4.78 -1.11 16.78
N SER A 115 4.05 -0.40 17.65
CA SER A 115 4.61 0.52 18.62
C SER A 115 5.22 -0.21 19.83
N HIS A 116 6.41 0.24 20.26
CA HIS A 116 7.07 -0.24 21.48
C HIS A 116 6.32 0.11 22.78
N THR A 117 5.21 0.85 22.69
CA THR A 117 4.45 1.35 23.84
C THR A 117 3.31 0.42 24.26
N GLY A 118 3.07 -0.68 23.52
CA GLY A 118 2.03 -1.65 23.86
C GLY A 118 0.60 -1.12 23.73
N SER A 119 0.42 0.00 23.01
CA SER A 119 -0.89 0.64 22.83
C SER A 119 -1.39 0.40 21.40
N SER A 120 -2.51 -0.32 21.27
CA SER A 120 -3.32 -0.41 20.05
C SER A 120 -4.53 0.52 20.19
N CYS A 121 -4.90 1.21 19.12
CA CYS A 121 -6.26 1.71 18.98
C CYS A 121 -7.16 0.62 18.40
N ASP A 122 -8.45 0.64 18.74
CA ASP A 122 -9.42 -0.23 18.09
C ASP A 122 -9.44 0.03 16.58
N PRO A 123 -9.78 -0.98 15.75
CA PRO A 123 -9.97 -0.75 14.33
C PRO A 123 -11.05 0.31 14.11
N ASN A 124 -10.80 1.32 13.28
CA ASN A 124 -11.81 2.34 12.95
C ASN A 124 -12.83 1.86 11.92
N TRP A 125 -12.95 0.54 11.73
CA TRP A 125 -13.97 -0.09 10.93
C TRP A 125 -14.76 -1.04 11.82
N THR A 126 -16.06 -0.83 11.86
CA THR A 126 -17.01 -1.71 12.53
C THR A 126 -17.60 -2.68 11.50
N GLU A 127 -18.14 -3.83 11.95
CA GLU A 127 -18.71 -4.83 11.03
C GLU A 127 -19.88 -4.32 10.18
N ASP A 128 -20.52 -3.23 10.60
CA ASP A 128 -21.58 -2.53 9.89
C ASP A 128 -21.07 -1.56 8.81
N MET A 129 -19.78 -1.18 8.83
CA MET A 129 -19.14 -0.40 7.76
C MET A 129 -18.83 -1.21 6.49
N ARG A 130 -19.41 -2.42 6.34
CA ARG A 130 -19.34 -3.33 5.18
C ARG A 130 -20.01 -2.77 3.91
N SER A 131 -19.77 -1.51 3.57
CA SER A 131 -20.17 -0.99 2.27
C SER A 131 -19.17 -1.45 1.21
N ARG A 132 -19.57 -2.47 0.44
CA ARG A 132 -18.87 -2.95 -0.77
C ARG A 132 -18.72 -1.86 -1.85
N GLU A 133 -19.41 -0.73 -1.71
CA GLU A 133 -19.39 0.38 -2.66
C GLU A 133 -18.06 1.15 -2.64
N TRP A 134 -17.40 1.26 -1.47
CA TRP A 134 -16.21 2.11 -1.33
C TRP A 134 -14.87 1.40 -1.59
N ARG A 135 -14.86 0.06 -1.62
CA ARG A 135 -13.66 -0.79 -1.92
C ARG A 135 -12.40 -0.33 -1.19
N HIS A 136 -12.49 -0.21 0.14
CA HIS A 136 -11.35 0.11 0.98
C HIS A 136 -10.21 -0.88 0.76
N ARG A 137 -8.98 -0.38 0.76
CA ARG A 137 -7.79 -1.15 0.42
C ARG A 137 -6.65 -0.74 1.33
N ILE A 138 -5.89 -1.70 1.79
CA ILE A 138 -4.64 -1.46 2.53
C ILE A 138 -3.48 -1.81 1.59
N GLU A 139 -2.49 -0.93 1.52
CA GLU A 139 -1.29 -1.11 0.71
C GLU A 139 -0.19 -1.84 1.50
N HIS A 140 0.69 -2.53 0.77
CA HIS A 140 1.87 -3.24 1.24
C HIS A 140 1.57 -4.49 2.05
N LEU A 141 0.92 -4.34 3.21
CA LEU A 141 0.59 -5.44 4.12
C LEU A 141 1.80 -6.36 4.38
N GLU A 142 2.99 -5.75 4.55
CA GLU A 142 4.25 -6.50 4.62
C GLU A 142 4.38 -7.31 5.91
N LEU A 143 3.68 -6.89 6.95
CA LEU A 143 3.57 -7.59 8.23
C LEU A 143 2.10 -7.59 8.64
N THR A 144 1.60 -8.76 9.05
CA THR A 144 0.22 -8.93 9.52
C THR A 144 0.16 -10.02 10.59
N SER A 145 -0.69 -9.80 11.61
CA SER A 145 -1.08 -10.90 12.49
C SER A 145 -2.00 -11.87 11.72
N ALA A 146 -2.06 -13.13 12.14
CA ALA A 146 -2.97 -14.11 11.52
C ALA A 146 -4.44 -13.68 11.64
N ARG A 147 -4.80 -13.03 12.76
CA ARG A 147 -6.14 -12.50 12.99
C ARG A 147 -6.48 -11.43 11.97
N ASP A 148 -5.58 -10.46 11.76
CA ASP A 148 -5.85 -9.36 10.85
C ASP A 148 -5.87 -9.82 9.39
N ALA A 149 -4.98 -10.75 9.02
CA ALA A 149 -4.98 -11.39 7.71
C ALA A 149 -6.34 -12.02 7.37
N ALA A 150 -6.92 -12.76 8.32
CA ALA A 150 -8.26 -13.34 8.18
C ALA A 150 -9.37 -12.28 8.14
N MET A 151 -9.22 -11.19 8.90
CA MET A 151 -10.21 -10.12 8.96
C MET A 151 -10.34 -9.34 7.65
N LEU A 152 -9.28 -9.18 6.86
CA LEU A 152 -9.30 -8.45 5.58
C LEU A 152 -10.48 -8.90 4.70
N GLY A 153 -10.63 -10.21 4.49
CA GLY A 153 -11.74 -10.77 3.72
C GLY A 153 -13.09 -10.66 4.42
N ALA A 154 -13.13 -10.88 5.73
CA ALA A 154 -14.36 -10.80 6.52
C ALA A 154 -15.04 -9.42 6.45
N VAL A 155 -14.24 -8.34 6.44
CA VAL A 155 -14.75 -6.96 6.35
C VAL A 155 -14.76 -6.40 4.91
N GLY A 156 -14.29 -7.17 3.93
CA GLY A 156 -14.29 -6.77 2.52
C GLY A 156 -13.22 -5.73 2.16
N ILE A 157 -12.13 -5.64 2.93
CA ILE A 157 -10.98 -4.80 2.61
C ILE A 157 -10.11 -5.53 1.57
N LEU A 158 -9.72 -4.80 0.52
CA LEU A 158 -8.82 -5.29 -0.52
C LEU A 158 -7.38 -5.33 0.01
N ALA A 159 -6.67 -6.40 -0.28
CA ALA A 159 -5.26 -6.56 0.07
C ALA A 159 -4.38 -6.17 -1.12
N SER A 160 -3.78 -4.99 -1.10
CA SER A 160 -2.90 -4.50 -2.17
C SER A 160 -1.45 -4.71 -1.80
N VAL A 161 -0.78 -5.62 -2.51
CA VAL A 161 0.55 -6.10 -2.14
C VAL A 161 1.54 -5.95 -3.29
N GLN A 162 2.82 -5.85 -2.93
CA GLN A 162 3.91 -5.69 -3.89
C GLN A 162 4.95 -6.79 -3.67
N PRO A 163 4.79 -7.93 -4.36
CA PRO A 163 5.68 -9.09 -4.20
C PRO A 163 7.16 -8.77 -4.34
N VAL A 164 7.53 -7.76 -5.13
CA VAL A 164 8.90 -7.26 -5.24
C VAL A 164 9.54 -6.88 -3.91
N HIS A 165 8.77 -6.47 -2.91
CA HIS A 165 9.27 -6.16 -1.56
C HIS A 165 9.66 -7.40 -0.76
N SER A 166 9.15 -8.57 -1.18
CA SER A 166 9.42 -9.84 -0.51
C SER A 166 10.58 -10.65 -1.12
N ASP A 167 11.34 -10.05 -2.04
CA ASP A 167 12.55 -10.65 -2.60
C ASP A 167 13.59 -10.88 -1.47
N PRO A 168 14.05 -12.12 -1.23
CA PRO A 168 15.02 -12.42 -0.18
C PRO A 168 16.29 -11.55 -0.22
N ALA A 169 16.71 -11.10 -1.41
CA ALA A 169 17.94 -10.32 -1.59
C ALA A 169 17.86 -8.89 -1.01
N ILE A 170 16.68 -8.42 -0.59
CA ILE A 170 16.51 -7.08 0.01
C ILE A 170 16.08 -7.11 1.49
N LEU A 171 16.04 -8.29 2.11
CA LEU A 171 15.53 -8.47 3.48
C LEU A 171 16.61 -8.61 4.55
N GLU A 172 17.88 -8.40 4.21
CA GLU A 172 19.01 -8.57 5.15
C GLU A 172 18.85 -7.72 6.43
N ALA A 173 18.35 -6.50 6.31
CA ALA A 173 18.17 -5.58 7.44
C ALA A 173 16.93 -5.88 8.30
N TRP A 174 15.97 -6.67 7.81
CA TRP A 174 14.66 -6.87 8.45
C TRP A 174 14.74 -7.40 9.88
N PRO A 175 15.54 -8.44 10.20
CA PRO A 175 15.66 -8.94 11.57
C PRO A 175 16.07 -7.86 12.57
N LYS A 176 16.89 -6.89 12.15
CA LYS A 176 17.30 -5.75 12.98
C LYS A 176 16.21 -4.70 13.14
N LEU A 177 15.44 -4.44 12.07
CA LEU A 177 14.39 -3.41 12.06
C LEU A 177 13.13 -3.85 12.80
N VAL A 178 12.66 -5.07 12.52
CA VAL A 178 11.38 -5.57 13.05
C VAL A 178 11.53 -6.76 13.98
N GLY A 179 12.73 -7.32 14.16
CA GLY A 179 12.94 -8.48 15.02
C GLY A 179 12.61 -9.79 14.33
N GLU A 180 13.44 -10.81 14.57
CA GLU A 180 13.33 -12.14 13.94
C GLU A 180 11.94 -12.77 14.08
N HIS A 181 11.30 -12.60 15.24
CA HIS A 181 9.96 -13.10 15.49
C HIS A 181 8.93 -12.60 14.46
N ARG A 182 8.96 -11.30 14.12
CA ARG A 182 8.01 -10.70 13.17
C ARG A 182 8.33 -11.08 11.73
N CYS A 183 9.61 -11.26 11.39
CA CYS A 183 10.02 -11.73 10.05
C CYS A 183 9.40 -13.07 9.65
N LYS A 184 9.11 -13.96 10.63
CA LYS A 184 8.51 -15.29 10.39
C LYS A 184 7.13 -15.24 9.70
N ARG A 185 6.48 -14.09 9.71
CA ARG A 185 5.15 -13.89 9.08
C ARG A 185 5.12 -12.74 8.08
N ALA A 186 6.28 -12.25 7.66
CA ALA A 186 6.36 -11.23 6.64
C ALA A 186 5.73 -11.70 5.33
N PHE A 187 4.94 -10.81 4.72
CA PHE A 187 4.32 -10.99 3.41
C PHE A 187 3.41 -12.21 3.32
N ALA A 188 2.46 -12.33 4.26
CA ALA A 188 1.53 -13.46 4.41
C ALA A 188 0.41 -13.54 3.34
N TYR A 189 0.76 -13.37 2.06
CA TYR A 189 -0.19 -13.21 0.95
C TYR A 189 -1.20 -14.35 0.84
N LYS A 190 -0.76 -15.60 1.04
CA LYS A 190 -1.64 -16.77 1.01
C LYS A 190 -2.75 -16.69 2.05
N GLU A 191 -2.47 -16.20 3.25
CA GLU A 191 -3.50 -16.07 4.29
C GLU A 191 -4.54 -15.00 3.95
N PHE A 192 -4.15 -13.93 3.24
CA PHE A 192 -5.12 -12.94 2.76
C PHE A 192 -6.11 -13.59 1.79
N VAL A 193 -5.61 -14.39 0.85
CA VAL A 193 -6.43 -15.12 -0.13
C VAL A 193 -7.31 -16.16 0.56
N ASP A 194 -6.73 -16.97 1.45
CA ASP A 194 -7.45 -18.01 2.19
C ASP A 194 -8.51 -17.42 3.12
N GLY A 195 -8.28 -16.22 3.67
CA GLY A 195 -9.23 -15.43 4.45
C GLY A 195 -10.33 -14.76 3.62
N GLY A 196 -10.32 -14.92 2.30
CA GLY A 196 -11.32 -14.37 1.38
C GLY A 196 -11.10 -12.90 1.01
N ALA A 197 -9.93 -12.33 1.32
CA ALA A 197 -9.59 -10.98 0.89
C ALA A 197 -9.41 -10.93 -0.63
N HIS A 198 -9.86 -9.83 -1.24
CA HIS A 198 -9.63 -9.60 -2.66
C HIS A 198 -8.19 -9.09 -2.84
N LEU A 199 -7.31 -9.96 -3.35
CA LEU A 199 -5.90 -9.65 -3.55
C LEU A 199 -5.69 -8.80 -4.81
N VAL A 200 -4.81 -7.81 -4.68
CA VAL A 200 -4.39 -6.87 -5.73
C VAL A 200 -2.87 -6.86 -5.76
N ILE A 201 -2.27 -7.06 -6.93
CA ILE A 201 -0.81 -6.99 -7.09
C ILE A 201 -0.42 -5.70 -7.80
N GLY A 202 0.52 -4.97 -7.21
CA GLY A 202 1.24 -3.86 -7.82
C GLY A 202 2.77 -4.06 -7.73
N THR A 203 3.53 -3.15 -8.32
CA THR A 203 5.00 -3.16 -8.27
C THR A 203 5.59 -2.07 -7.39
N ASP A 204 4.80 -1.11 -6.93
CA ASP A 204 5.28 0.13 -6.28
C ASP A 204 6.30 0.92 -7.12
N ALA A 205 6.17 0.90 -8.44
CA ALA A 205 7.05 1.69 -9.30
C ALA A 205 6.76 3.20 -9.13
N PRO A 206 7.78 4.08 -9.14
CA PRO A 206 9.19 3.79 -9.41
C PRO A 206 10.04 3.45 -8.17
N THR A 207 9.45 3.36 -6.97
CA THR A 207 10.16 2.99 -5.74
C THR A 207 10.79 1.61 -5.86
N ALA A 208 10.10 0.66 -6.49
CA ALA A 208 10.59 -0.67 -6.82
C ALA A 208 10.51 -0.96 -8.34
N PRO A 209 11.20 -2.00 -8.85
CA PRO A 209 11.23 -2.33 -10.27
C PRO A 209 9.83 -2.59 -10.86
N ALA A 210 9.55 -2.03 -12.05
CA ALA A 210 8.26 -2.14 -12.73
C ALA A 210 8.00 -3.49 -13.44
N ASP A 211 8.92 -4.46 -13.34
CA ASP A 211 8.82 -5.72 -14.06
C ASP A 211 7.77 -6.65 -13.41
N ALA A 212 6.61 -6.74 -14.06
CA ALA A 212 5.49 -7.52 -13.58
C ALA A 212 5.80 -9.03 -13.50
N LEU A 213 6.57 -9.58 -14.45
CA LEU A 213 6.86 -11.02 -14.48
C LEU A 213 7.79 -11.42 -13.33
N LYS A 214 8.77 -10.57 -13.00
CA LYS A 214 9.59 -10.75 -11.80
C LYS A 214 8.76 -10.66 -10.52
N SER A 215 7.81 -9.72 -10.46
CA SER A 215 6.89 -9.63 -9.31
C SER A 215 6.07 -10.91 -9.14
N LEU A 216 5.49 -11.45 -10.22
CA LEU A 216 4.75 -12.71 -10.20
C LEU A 216 5.65 -13.91 -9.84
N TYR A 217 6.90 -13.94 -10.32
CA TYR A 217 7.87 -14.95 -9.92
C TYR A 217 8.09 -14.94 -8.41
N ILE A 218 8.31 -13.77 -7.81
CA ILE A 218 8.53 -13.65 -6.36
C ILE A 218 7.26 -14.03 -5.59
N ALA A 219 6.08 -13.61 -6.05
CA ALA A 219 4.80 -13.95 -5.40
C ALA A 219 4.55 -15.47 -5.31
N THR A 220 4.97 -16.20 -6.34
CA THR A 220 4.64 -17.61 -6.56
C THR A 220 5.74 -18.56 -6.08
N THR A 221 7.00 -18.13 -6.10
CA THR A 221 8.15 -18.96 -5.70
C THR A 221 8.76 -18.55 -4.37
N ARG A 222 8.54 -17.30 -3.95
CA ARG A 222 9.19 -16.65 -2.80
C ARG A 222 10.70 -16.56 -2.90
N ARG A 223 11.27 -16.80 -4.09
CA ARG A 223 12.71 -16.73 -4.39
C ARG A 223 13.10 -15.35 -4.91
N SER A 224 14.40 -15.09 -4.92
CA SER A 224 14.94 -13.84 -5.44
C SER A 224 14.87 -13.78 -6.97
N ALA A 225 14.35 -12.67 -7.49
CA ALA A 225 14.48 -12.32 -8.90
C ALA A 225 15.74 -11.48 -9.16
N LYS A 226 16.30 -10.84 -8.12
CA LYS A 226 17.57 -10.10 -8.17
C LYS A 226 18.79 -11.01 -8.14
N ASP A 227 18.70 -12.12 -7.40
CA ASP A 227 19.73 -13.17 -7.30
C ASP A 227 19.12 -14.56 -7.58
N PRO A 228 18.91 -14.91 -8.87
CA PRO A 228 18.23 -16.16 -9.26
C PRO A 228 18.94 -17.45 -8.83
N GLU A 229 20.25 -17.38 -8.58
CA GLU A 229 21.07 -18.52 -8.15
C GLU A 229 20.88 -18.80 -6.65
N SER A 230 20.39 -17.83 -5.88
CA SER A 230 20.07 -18.02 -4.47
C SER A 230 19.00 -19.09 -4.26
N THR A 231 19.24 -19.92 -3.23
CA THR A 231 18.26 -20.89 -2.73
C THR A 231 17.35 -20.30 -1.66
N ALA A 232 17.60 -19.05 -1.24
CA ALA A 232 16.82 -18.38 -0.20
C ALA A 232 15.35 -18.21 -0.62
N LYS A 233 14.44 -18.33 0.35
CA LYS A 233 13.01 -18.09 0.17
C LYS A 233 12.44 -17.30 1.34
N THR A 234 11.66 -16.27 1.06
CA THR A 234 10.98 -15.48 2.08
C THR A 234 9.66 -16.14 2.44
N ASN A 235 9.59 -16.86 3.56
CA ASN A 235 8.37 -17.52 4.08
C ASN A 235 7.62 -18.29 2.95
N ALA A 236 8.21 -19.40 2.51
CA ALA A 236 7.77 -20.17 1.35
C ALA A 236 6.30 -20.63 1.43
N GLU A 237 5.79 -20.85 2.64
CA GLU A 237 4.41 -21.22 2.94
C GLU A 237 3.38 -20.16 2.54
N PHE A 238 3.79 -18.89 2.39
CA PHE A 238 2.90 -17.79 1.96
C PHE A 238 2.92 -17.55 0.45
N ALA A 239 3.55 -18.44 -0.32
CA ALA A 239 3.44 -18.45 -1.78
C ALA A 239 1.99 -18.58 -2.24
N ILE A 240 1.62 -17.83 -3.27
CA ILE A 240 0.31 -17.94 -3.92
C ILE A 240 0.42 -18.67 -5.26
N PRO A 241 -0.62 -19.37 -5.72
CA PRO A 241 -0.62 -20.01 -7.04
C PRO A 241 -0.42 -18.99 -8.18
N LEU A 242 0.18 -19.42 -9.29
CA LEU A 242 0.41 -18.56 -10.45
C LEU A 242 -0.89 -17.96 -11.01
N SER A 243 -1.97 -18.75 -11.08
CA SER A 243 -3.29 -18.28 -11.51
C SER A 243 -3.83 -17.18 -10.58
N THR A 244 -3.67 -17.34 -9.26
CA THR A 244 -4.05 -16.33 -8.26
C THR A 244 -3.24 -15.05 -8.44
N ALA A 245 -1.92 -15.17 -8.62
CA ALA A 245 -1.05 -14.02 -8.82
C ALA A 245 -1.40 -13.24 -10.10
N VAL A 246 -1.59 -13.94 -11.23
CA VAL A 246 -1.99 -13.31 -12.50
C VAL A 246 -3.37 -12.68 -12.39
N THR A 247 -4.32 -13.33 -11.73
CA THR A 247 -5.67 -12.77 -11.50
C THR A 247 -5.58 -11.49 -10.65
N ALA A 248 -4.78 -11.48 -9.58
CA ALA A 248 -4.59 -10.32 -8.71
C ALA A 248 -3.91 -9.14 -9.43
N ALA A 249 -2.97 -9.42 -10.35
CA ALA A 249 -2.29 -8.41 -11.16
C ALA A 249 -3.14 -7.89 -12.35
N THR A 250 -4.24 -8.57 -12.70
CA THR A 250 -5.11 -8.20 -13.83
C THR A 250 -6.51 -7.82 -13.34
N ALA A 251 -7.41 -8.78 -13.22
CA ALA A 251 -8.78 -8.57 -12.77
C ALA A 251 -8.86 -7.93 -11.37
N GLY A 252 -7.96 -8.31 -10.45
CA GLY A 252 -7.89 -7.74 -9.11
C GLY A 252 -7.48 -6.27 -9.12
N ALA A 253 -6.45 -5.93 -9.89
CA ALA A 253 -6.03 -4.55 -10.11
C ALA A 253 -7.16 -3.70 -10.72
N ALA A 254 -7.84 -4.21 -11.76
CA ALA A 254 -8.98 -3.54 -12.39
C ALA A 254 -10.14 -3.33 -11.40
N TYR A 255 -10.48 -4.34 -10.60
CA TYR A 255 -11.51 -4.21 -9.56
C TYR A 255 -11.14 -3.15 -8.51
N SER A 256 -9.87 -3.04 -8.14
CA SER A 256 -9.40 -2.07 -7.14
C SER A 256 -9.51 -0.60 -7.56
N CYS A 257 -9.71 -0.34 -8.85
CA CYS A 257 -9.86 0.98 -9.44
C CYS A 257 -11.17 1.17 -10.21
N PHE A 258 -12.18 0.32 -9.97
CA PHE A 258 -13.50 0.41 -10.60
C PHE A 258 -13.46 0.30 -12.14
N ALA A 259 -12.54 -0.51 -12.65
CA ALA A 259 -12.34 -0.76 -14.08
C ALA A 259 -12.71 -2.19 -14.50
N GLU A 260 -13.28 -3.00 -13.60
CA GLU A 260 -13.59 -4.41 -13.85
C GLU A 260 -14.66 -4.66 -14.91
N SER A 261 -15.44 -3.65 -15.29
CA SER A 261 -16.39 -3.72 -16.41
C SER A 261 -15.76 -3.39 -17.76
N GLN A 262 -14.48 -2.99 -17.78
CA GLN A 262 -13.79 -2.50 -18.96
C GLN A 262 -12.49 -3.26 -19.25
N THR A 263 -11.72 -3.67 -18.24
CA THR A 263 -10.39 -4.25 -18.44
C THR A 263 -10.04 -5.26 -17.34
N GLY A 264 -8.83 -5.83 -17.42
CA GLY A 264 -8.31 -6.84 -16.50
C GLY A 264 -8.74 -8.27 -16.83
N GLN A 265 -9.58 -8.48 -17.84
CA GLN A 265 -10.01 -9.79 -18.33
C GLN A 265 -10.18 -9.78 -19.85
N LEU A 266 -9.88 -10.89 -20.51
CA LEU A 266 -10.16 -11.10 -21.93
C LEU A 266 -11.59 -11.60 -22.11
N LYS A 267 -12.54 -10.66 -22.25
CA LYS A 267 -13.97 -10.93 -22.42
C LYS A 267 -14.57 -10.06 -23.52
N VAL A 268 -15.61 -10.55 -24.20
CA VAL A 268 -16.36 -9.75 -25.18
C VAL A 268 -16.93 -8.50 -24.49
N GLY A 269 -16.72 -7.34 -25.11
CA GLY A 269 -17.12 -6.03 -24.59
C GLY A 269 -16.09 -5.32 -23.70
N TYR A 270 -14.94 -5.94 -23.42
CA TYR A 270 -13.85 -5.33 -22.67
C TYR A 270 -12.82 -4.70 -23.63
N LYS A 271 -12.00 -3.78 -23.13
CA LYS A 271 -10.84 -3.25 -23.84
C LYS A 271 -9.92 -4.39 -24.24
N ALA A 272 -9.46 -4.36 -25.49
CA ALA A 272 -8.49 -5.33 -26.01
C ALA A 272 -7.07 -4.97 -25.56
N ASP A 273 -6.87 -4.97 -24.24
CA ASP A 273 -5.60 -4.75 -23.55
C ASP A 273 -5.02 -6.10 -23.16
N PHE A 274 -3.98 -6.56 -23.87
CA PHE A 274 -3.35 -7.84 -23.59
C PHE A 274 -1.90 -7.88 -24.03
N ALA A 275 -1.15 -8.82 -23.45
CA ALA A 275 0.20 -9.13 -23.85
C ALA A 275 0.26 -10.56 -24.41
N ILE A 276 1.08 -10.77 -25.43
CA ILE A 276 1.44 -12.11 -25.89
C ILE A 276 2.80 -12.44 -25.29
N LEU A 277 2.84 -13.48 -24.47
CA LEU A 277 4.06 -13.92 -23.80
C LEU A 277 4.60 -15.18 -24.48
N ASP A 278 5.91 -15.22 -24.68
CA ASP A 278 6.62 -16.46 -24.95
C ASP A 278 7.13 -17.00 -23.61
N ALA A 279 6.39 -17.95 -23.04
CA ALA A 279 6.60 -18.43 -21.70
C ALA A 279 6.02 -19.84 -21.52
N GLU A 280 6.68 -20.65 -20.69
CA GLU A 280 6.05 -21.81 -20.09
C GLU A 280 5.20 -21.39 -18.91
N TRP A 281 3.97 -21.92 -18.81
CA TRP A 281 3.05 -21.59 -17.71
C TRP A 281 3.42 -22.34 -16.42
N ASN A 282 4.51 -21.94 -15.79
CA ASN A 282 4.90 -22.38 -14.46
C ASN A 282 5.67 -21.29 -13.71
N PRO A 283 5.63 -21.27 -12.36
CA PRO A 283 6.30 -20.25 -11.56
C PRO A 283 7.79 -20.05 -11.86
N GLY A 284 8.54 -21.13 -12.05
CA GLY A 284 9.99 -21.08 -12.24
C GLY A 284 10.44 -20.52 -13.59
N ALA A 285 9.61 -20.64 -14.62
CA ALA A 285 9.91 -20.15 -15.97
C ALA A 285 9.67 -18.65 -16.14
N LEU A 286 8.99 -17.98 -15.21
CA LEU A 286 8.63 -16.56 -15.32
C LEU A 286 9.82 -15.61 -15.49
N LEU A 287 11.00 -15.92 -14.94
CA LEU A 287 12.20 -15.10 -15.13
C LEU A 287 12.76 -15.15 -16.55
N LYS A 288 12.45 -16.22 -17.30
CA LYS A 288 12.87 -16.41 -18.69
C LYS A 288 11.81 -15.96 -19.69
N ALA A 289 10.58 -15.73 -19.21
CA ALA A 289 9.47 -15.27 -20.02
C ALA A 289 9.73 -13.85 -20.53
N HIS A 290 9.36 -13.60 -21.78
CA HIS A 290 9.39 -12.25 -22.35
C HIS A 290 8.08 -11.94 -23.07
N VAL A 291 7.71 -10.66 -23.01
CA VAL A 291 6.58 -10.13 -23.75
C VAL A 291 6.99 -10.02 -25.22
N SER A 292 6.32 -10.78 -26.08
CA SER A 292 6.52 -10.72 -27.53
C SER A 292 5.73 -9.58 -28.18
N GLN A 293 4.54 -9.28 -27.67
CA GLN A 293 3.68 -8.20 -28.14
C GLN A 293 2.88 -7.61 -26.98
N THR A 294 2.59 -6.31 -27.06
CA THR A 294 1.61 -5.64 -26.20
C THR A 294 0.58 -4.96 -27.07
N TRP A 295 -0.68 -5.20 -26.74
CA TRP A 295 -1.84 -4.63 -27.40
C TRP A 295 -2.55 -3.72 -26.40
N TRP A 296 -2.87 -2.50 -26.83
CA TRP A 296 -3.58 -1.50 -26.06
C TRP A 296 -4.77 -1.01 -26.87
N ASN A 297 -5.97 -1.18 -26.32
CA ASN A 297 -7.24 -0.88 -26.97
C ASN A 297 -7.36 -1.46 -28.39
N GLY A 298 -6.84 -2.68 -28.58
CA GLY A 298 -6.86 -3.38 -29.87
C GLY A 298 -5.79 -2.96 -30.87
N LEU A 299 -4.85 -2.09 -30.49
CA LEU A 299 -3.71 -1.68 -31.32
C LEU A 299 -2.41 -2.30 -30.79
N GLU A 300 -1.59 -2.87 -31.67
CA GLU A 300 -0.23 -3.33 -31.33
C GLU A 300 0.63 -2.10 -31.00
N VAL A 301 0.97 -1.91 -29.72
CA VAL A 301 1.81 -0.78 -29.25
C VAL A 301 3.25 -1.18 -28.98
N TYR A 302 3.50 -2.49 -28.88
CA TYR A 302 4.83 -3.05 -28.73
C TYR A 302 4.92 -4.38 -29.47
N LYS A 303 6.04 -4.57 -30.16
CA LYS A 303 6.44 -5.85 -30.76
C LYS A 303 7.91 -6.08 -30.51
N CYS A 304 8.24 -7.18 -29.87
CA CYS A 304 9.61 -7.63 -29.71
C CYS A 304 10.19 -7.96 -31.09
N LYS A 305 11.21 -7.22 -31.51
CA LYS A 305 12.00 -7.54 -32.70
C LYS A 305 12.94 -8.68 -32.32
N ARG A 306 12.51 -9.93 -32.46
CA ARG A 306 13.45 -11.06 -32.39
C ARG A 306 14.37 -11.01 -33.61
N THR A 307 15.65 -10.76 -33.36
CA THR A 307 16.78 -11.21 -34.21
C THR A 307 17.11 -12.65 -33.89
#